data_AF-A0A925A9H2-F1
#
_entry.id   AF-A0A925A9H2-F1
#
_cell.length_a   1.000
_cell.length_b   1.000
_cell.length_c   1.000
_cell.angle_alpha   90.00
_cell.angle_beta   90.00
_cell.angle_gamma   90.00
#
_symmetry.space_group_name_H-M   'P 1'
#
loop_
_entity.id
_entity.type
_entity.pdbx_description
1 polymer ?
#
loop_
_entity_poly.entity_id
_entity_poly.type
_entity_poly.pdbx_seq_one_letter_code
_entity_poly.pdbx_strand_id
1 'polypeptide(L)'
;MQAAAQATAIILAGASLGWIMLFSFVVAPVAFKTFDAGRAERLVKHVMNAGHGILGLIALLSAVAALTAGAVAGGAVAAVAGVFAFMCKFALAPREDKPLKGHRVLKTARIVASGLTAFIAPVLIAAIALTLMGI
;
A
#
# COMPACT_ATOMS: atom_id res chain seq x y z
N MET A 1 20.19 -19.77 -8.53
CA MET A 1 18.93 -19.56 -7.78
C MET A 1 18.87 -18.19 -7.11
N GLN A 2 19.95 -17.72 -6.48
CA GLN A 2 20.02 -16.42 -5.80
C GLN A 2 19.61 -15.21 -6.67
N ALA A 3 20.12 -15.10 -7.90
CA ALA A 3 19.80 -13.99 -8.81
C ALA A 3 18.31 -13.96 -9.23
N ALA A 4 17.70 -15.13 -9.44
CA ALA A 4 16.28 -15.22 -9.79
C ALA A 4 15.38 -14.81 -8.60
N ALA A 5 15.75 -15.22 -7.38
CA ALA A 5 15.06 -14.80 -6.16
C ALA A 5 15.17 -13.29 -5.93
N GLN A 6 16.36 -12.71 -6.14
CA GLN A 6 16.59 -11.27 -6.03
C GLN A 6 15.76 -10.49 -7.07
N ALA A 7 15.77 -10.93 -8.33
CA ALA A 7 14.96 -10.32 -9.39
C ALA A 7 13.46 -10.40 -9.07
N THR A 8 13.00 -11.55 -8.56
CA THR A 8 11.61 -11.73 -8.14
C THR A 8 11.23 -10.78 -7.02
N ALA A 9 12.09 -10.62 -6.02
CA ALA A 9 11.88 -9.69 -4.91
C ALA A 9 11.72 -8.25 -5.40
N ILE A 10 12.59 -7.81 -6.31
CA ILE A 10 12.56 -6.46 -6.90
C ILE A 10 11.29 -6.25 -7.72
N ILE A 11 10.90 -7.22 -8.56
CA ILE A 11 9.69 -7.13 -9.37
C ILE A 11 8.45 -7.01 -8.48
N LEU A 12 8.36 -7.84 -7.43
CA LEU A 12 7.22 -7.80 -6.50
C LEU A 12 7.18 -6.49 -5.71
N ALA A 13 8.31 -6.01 -5.20
CA ALA A 13 8.36 -4.70 -4.53
C ALA A 13 8.01 -3.55 -5.49
N GLY A 14 8.46 -3.62 -6.75
CA GLY A 14 8.10 -2.68 -7.81
C GLY A 14 6.60 -2.71 -8.13
N ALA A 15 5.99 -3.89 -8.17
CA ALA A 15 4.54 -4.03 -8.33
C ALA A 15 3.77 -3.41 -7.14
N SER A 16 4.25 -3.61 -5.91
CA SER A 16 3.69 -2.94 -4.72
C SER A 16 3.80 -1.41 -4.81
N LEU A 17 4.92 -0.89 -5.31
CA LEU A 17 5.08 0.55 -5.57
C LEU A 17 4.09 1.05 -6.63
N GLY A 18 3.95 0.35 -7.75
CA GLY A 18 2.98 0.70 -8.80
C GLY A 18 1.55 0.75 -8.26
N TRP A 19 1.19 -0.20 -7.38
CA TRP A 19 -0.10 -0.20 -6.70
C TRP A 19 -0.30 1.02 -5.80
N ILE A 20 0.69 1.37 -4.98
CA ILE A 20 0.65 2.56 -4.12
C ILE A 20 0.52 3.83 -4.96
N MET A 21 1.24 3.92 -6.09
CA MET A 21 1.20 5.06 -6.99
C MET A 21 -0.19 5.23 -7.62
N LEU A 22 -0.74 4.15 -8.17
CA LEU A 22 -2.07 4.14 -8.77
C LEU A 22 -3.13 4.55 -7.74
N PHE A 23 -3.09 3.97 -6.54
CA PHE A 23 -4.08 4.28 -5.51
C PHE A 23 -3.98 5.73 -5.00
N SER A 24 -2.77 6.15 -4.60
CA SER A 24 -2.56 7.37 -3.82
C SER A 24 -2.53 8.63 -4.69
N PHE A 25 -2.03 8.52 -5.94
CA PHE A 25 -1.84 9.68 -6.82
C PHE A 25 -2.79 9.71 -8.01
N VAL A 26 -3.46 8.59 -8.34
CA VAL A 26 -4.42 8.54 -9.45
C VAL A 26 -5.84 8.35 -8.92
N VAL A 27 -6.15 7.18 -8.34
CA VAL A 27 -7.53 6.82 -7.99
C VAL A 27 -8.13 7.77 -6.96
N ALA A 28 -7.43 8.03 -5.85
CA ALA A 28 -7.96 8.94 -4.82
C ALA A 28 -8.12 10.38 -5.34
N PRO A 29 -7.10 11.02 -5.95
CA PRO A 29 -7.25 12.38 -6.47
C PRO A 29 -8.32 12.51 -7.56
N VAL A 30 -8.39 11.55 -8.50
CA VAL A 30 -9.40 11.57 -9.56
C VAL A 30 -10.80 11.39 -8.97
N ALA A 31 -10.98 10.48 -8.00
CA ALA A 31 -12.28 10.28 -7.36
C ALA A 31 -12.80 11.57 -6.71
N PHE A 32 -11.94 12.33 -6.03
CA PHE A 32 -12.33 13.61 -5.40
C PHE A 32 -12.50 14.77 -6.39
N LYS A 33 -11.96 14.67 -7.60
CA LYS A 33 -12.20 15.65 -8.68
C LYS A 33 -13.49 15.36 -9.46
N THR A 34 -13.86 14.09 -9.61
CA THR A 34 -14.96 13.66 -10.49
C THR A 34 -16.28 13.44 -9.75
N PHE A 35 -16.24 12.97 -8.50
CA PHE A 35 -17.44 12.64 -7.74
C PHE A 35 -17.67 13.62 -6.59
N ASP A 36 -18.93 13.73 -6.15
CA ASP A 36 -19.25 14.34 -4.86
C ASP A 36 -18.43 13.71 -3.74
N ALA A 37 -17.96 14.51 -2.79
CA ALA A 37 -17.05 14.06 -1.73
C ALA A 37 -17.48 12.77 -1.00
N GLY A 38 -18.78 12.57 -0.77
CA GLY A 38 -19.30 11.35 -0.12
C GLY A 38 -19.30 10.10 -1.02
N ARG A 39 -19.45 10.26 -2.35
CA ARG A 39 -19.33 9.16 -3.31
C ARG A 39 -17.86 8.82 -3.54
N ALA A 40 -17.02 9.84 -3.71
CA ALA A 40 -15.56 9.70 -3.82
C ALA A 40 -15.00 8.93 -2.62
N GLU A 41 -15.42 9.31 -1.41
CA GLU A 41 -15.02 8.64 -0.18
C GLU A 41 -15.37 7.14 -0.18
N ARG A 42 -16.62 6.79 -0.49
CA ARG A 42 -17.05 5.39 -0.48
C ARG A 42 -16.25 4.57 -1.48
N LEU A 43 -16.02 5.11 -2.68
CA LEU A 43 -15.18 4.48 -3.69
C LEU A 43 -13.78 4.23 -3.15
N VAL A 44 -13.10 5.27 -2.64
CA VAL A 44 -11.73 5.16 -2.10
C VAL A 44 -11.68 4.14 -0.97
N LYS A 45 -12.64 4.13 -0.04
CA LYS A 45 -12.71 3.13 1.03
C LYS A 45 -12.85 1.69 0.51
N HIS A 46 -13.71 1.47 -0.49
CA HIS A 46 -13.89 0.15 -1.08
C HIS A 46 -12.61 -0.32 -1.77
N VAL A 47 -11.97 0.58 -2.53
CA VAL A 47 -10.68 0.31 -3.16
C VAL A 47 -9.60 0.03 -2.12
N MET A 48 -9.54 0.78 -1.02
CA MET A 48 -8.60 0.53 0.07
C MET A 48 -8.80 -0.83 0.70
N ASN A 49 -10.04 -1.15 1.05
CA ASN A 49 -10.38 -2.39 1.75
C ASN A 49 -10.11 -3.62 0.87
N ALA A 50 -10.37 -3.53 -0.44
CA ALA A 50 -10.05 -4.57 -1.40
C ALA A 50 -8.54 -4.65 -1.70
N GLY A 51 -7.89 -3.50 -1.88
CA GLY A 51 -6.53 -3.40 -2.41
C GLY A 51 -5.42 -3.60 -1.39
N HIS A 52 -5.59 -3.17 -0.14
CA HIS A 52 -4.51 -3.23 0.85
C HIS A 52 -4.13 -4.66 1.25
N GLY A 53 -5.07 -5.60 1.21
CA GLY A 53 -4.76 -7.02 1.43
C GLY A 53 -3.88 -7.60 0.32
N ILE A 54 -4.14 -7.23 -0.93
CA ILE A 54 -3.34 -7.65 -2.08
C ILE A 54 -1.96 -6.98 -2.04
N LEU A 55 -1.92 -5.68 -1.77
CA LEU A 55 -0.67 -4.92 -1.60
C LEU A 55 0.23 -5.56 -0.54
N GLY A 56 -0.34 -5.85 0.63
CA GLY A 56 0.38 -6.49 1.73
C GLY A 56 0.89 -7.88 1.36
N LEU A 57 0.08 -8.68 0.65
CA LEU A 57 0.50 -10.00 0.18
C LEU A 57 1.69 -9.91 -0.80
N ILE A 58 1.63 -9.02 -1.78
CA ILE A 58 2.71 -8.85 -2.77
C ILE A 58 4.01 -8.41 -2.06
N ALA A 59 3.91 -7.50 -1.10
CA ALA A 59 5.07 -7.03 -0.32
C ALA A 59 5.65 -8.14 0.57
N LEU A 60 4.82 -9.01 1.17
CA LEU A 60 5.29 -10.17 1.92
C LEU A 60 5.95 -11.22 1.01
N LEU A 61 5.41 -11.45 -0.19
CA LEU A 61 6.05 -12.34 -1.16
C LEU A 61 7.39 -11.78 -1.63
N SER A 62 7.49 -10.45 -1.79
CA SER A 62 8.77 -9.77 -2.04
C SER A 62 9.76 -10.02 -0.91
N ALA A 63 9.31 -9.92 0.35
CA ALA A 63 10.15 -10.20 1.51
C ALA A 63 10.70 -11.64 1.51
N VAL A 64 9.84 -12.63 1.27
CA VAL A 64 10.25 -14.04 1.17
C VAL A 64 11.26 -14.24 0.03
N ALA A 65 11.03 -13.62 -1.13
CA ALA A 65 11.95 -13.68 -2.25
C ALA A 65 13.31 -13.03 -1.92
N ALA A 66 13.32 -11.90 -1.20
CA ALA A 66 14.56 -11.23 -0.78
C ALA A 66 15.34 -12.09 0.24
N LEU A 67 14.65 -12.70 1.21
CA LEU A 67 15.27 -13.60 2.19
C LEU A 67 15.88 -14.85 1.52
N THR A 68 15.19 -15.44 0.54
CA THR A 68 15.74 -16.57 -0.24
C THR A 68 16.91 -16.17 -1.15
N ALA A 69 17.03 -14.88 -1.48
CA ALA A 69 18.20 -14.31 -2.16
C ALA A 69 19.37 -13.98 -1.20
N GLY A 70 19.19 -14.11 0.11
CA GLY A 70 20.17 -13.78 1.14
C GLY A 70 20.20 -12.30 1.55
N ALA A 71 19.31 -11.46 1.00
CA ALA A 71 19.19 -10.04 1.36
C ALA A 71 18.28 -9.88 2.58
N VAL A 72 18.84 -10.07 3.78
CA VAL A 72 18.11 -10.11 5.05
C VAL A 72 17.48 -8.75 5.40
N ALA A 73 18.22 -7.66 5.25
CA ALA A 73 17.76 -6.31 5.48
C ALA A 73 16.68 -5.92 4.46
N GLY A 74 16.91 -6.19 3.17
CA GLY A 74 15.90 -5.99 2.13
C GLY A 74 14.60 -6.76 2.42
N GLY A 75 14.71 -8.03 2.81
CA GLY A 75 13.59 -8.87 3.21
C GLY A 75 12.86 -8.36 4.46
N ALA A 76 13.59 -7.96 5.50
CA ALA A 76 13.00 -7.44 6.73
C ALA A 76 12.22 -6.13 6.48
N VAL A 77 12.79 -5.20 5.70
CA VAL A 77 12.12 -3.94 5.37
C VAL A 77 10.86 -4.19 4.53
N ALA A 78 10.93 -5.09 3.53
CA ALA A 78 9.77 -5.49 2.74
C ALA A 78 8.67 -6.16 3.61
N ALA A 79 9.07 -6.98 4.60
CA ALA A 79 8.13 -7.63 5.50
C ALA A 79 7.37 -6.61 6.37
N VAL A 80 8.09 -5.64 6.95
CA VAL A 80 7.48 -4.55 7.74
C VAL A 80 6.52 -3.74 6.86
N ALA A 81 6.93 -3.39 5.64
CA ALA A 81 6.06 -2.70 4.69
C ALA A 81 4.79 -3.50 4.37
N GLY A 82 4.92 -4.81 4.16
CA GLY A 82 3.78 -5.69 3.89
C GLY A 82 2.81 -5.82 5.06
N VAL A 83 3.32 -5.99 6.28
CA VAL A 83 2.48 -6.01 7.49
C VAL A 83 1.77 -4.67 7.68
N PHE A 84 2.50 -3.56 7.51
CA PHE A 84 1.90 -2.23 7.63
C PHE A 84 0.80 -2.00 6.59
N ALA A 85 1.01 -2.43 5.34
CA ALA A 85 -0.01 -2.38 4.30
C ALA A 85 -1.28 -3.19 4.68
N PHE A 86 -1.14 -4.36 5.31
CA PHE A 86 -2.28 -5.10 5.86
C PHE A 86 -2.98 -4.32 6.98
N MET A 87 -2.24 -3.72 7.90
CA MET A 87 -2.81 -2.93 8.99
C MET A 87 -3.59 -1.72 8.48
N CYS A 88 -3.15 -1.09 7.39
CA CYS A 88 -3.87 0.01 6.73
C CYS A 88 -5.30 -0.38 6.32
N LYS A 89 -5.56 -1.65 5.98
CA LYS A 89 -6.92 -2.14 5.70
C LYS A 89 -7.85 -1.93 6.90
N PHE A 90 -7.37 -2.23 8.11
CA PHE A 90 -8.16 -2.15 9.33
C PHE A 90 -8.20 -0.72 9.90
N ALA A 91 -7.08 0.00 9.82
CA ALA A 91 -6.96 1.35 10.37
C ALA A 91 -7.69 2.41 9.52
N LEU A 92 -7.69 2.27 8.19
CA LEU A 92 -8.14 3.32 7.27
C LEU A 92 -9.52 3.06 6.65
N ALA A 93 -10.02 1.82 6.72
CA ALA A 93 -11.36 1.46 6.28
C ALA A 93 -12.16 0.71 7.38
N PRO A 94 -12.44 1.32 8.55
CA PRO A 94 -13.24 0.67 9.59
C PRO A 94 -14.64 0.33 9.06
N ARG A 95 -15.06 -0.93 9.25
CA ARG A 95 -16.36 -1.44 8.83
C ARG A 95 -17.49 -0.79 9.63
N GLU A 96 -18.26 0.05 8.95
CA GLU A 96 -19.73 0.09 8.87
C GLU A 96 -20.09 1.42 8.20
N ASP A 97 -20.67 1.37 7.00
CA ASP A 97 -21.38 2.52 6.43
C ASP A 97 -22.68 2.69 7.22
N LYS A 98 -22.60 3.31 8.40
CA LYS A 98 -23.81 3.78 9.07
C LYS A 98 -24.48 4.79 8.15
N PRO A 99 -25.79 4.68 7.89
CA PRO A 99 -26.50 5.68 7.10
C PRO A 99 -26.21 7.06 7.70
N LEU A 100 -25.77 7.99 6.85
CA LEU A 100 -25.36 9.33 7.26
C LEU A 100 -26.56 10.03 7.91
N LYS A 101 -26.62 10.05 9.24
CA LYS A 101 -27.58 10.85 10.01
C LYS A 101 -26.97 12.24 10.22
N GLY A 102 -27.41 13.24 9.45
CA GLY A 102 -27.09 14.66 9.67
C GLY A 102 -26.17 15.32 8.65
N HIS A 103 -25.76 16.56 8.95
CA HIS A 103 -24.97 17.44 8.08
C HIS A 103 -23.58 16.87 7.75
N ARG A 104 -23.17 16.96 6.47
CA ARG A 104 -21.87 16.49 5.96
C ARG A 104 -20.72 17.32 6.53
N VAL A 105 -20.03 16.81 7.54
CA VAL A 105 -18.74 17.38 7.96
C VAL A 105 -17.64 16.80 7.07
N LEU A 106 -17.11 17.63 6.16
CA LEU A 106 -15.93 17.31 5.35
C LEU A 106 -14.72 17.20 6.29
N LYS A 107 -14.45 16.00 6.81
CA LYS A 107 -13.27 15.76 7.64
C LYS A 107 -12.03 15.60 6.75
N THR A 108 -11.06 16.48 6.96
CA THR A 108 -9.66 16.47 6.45
C THR A 108 -8.94 15.13 6.65
N ALA A 109 -9.49 14.26 7.50
CA ALA A 109 -9.01 12.93 7.88
C ALA A 109 -8.77 11.93 6.72
N ARG A 110 -9.05 12.26 5.46
CA ARG A 110 -9.07 11.28 4.35
C ARG A 110 -8.02 11.48 3.27
N ILE A 111 -7.55 12.71 3.07
CA ILE A 111 -6.25 12.96 2.43
C ILE A 111 -5.15 12.25 3.24
N VAL A 112 -5.34 12.17 4.56
CA VAL A 112 -4.44 11.46 5.48
C VAL A 112 -4.40 9.96 5.19
N ALA A 113 -5.50 9.34 4.75
CA ALA A 113 -5.53 7.90 4.46
C ALA A 113 -4.74 7.54 3.18
N SER A 114 -4.93 8.30 2.09
CA SER A 114 -4.11 8.15 0.88
C SER A 114 -2.65 8.58 1.11
N GLY A 115 -2.44 9.61 1.93
CA GLY A 115 -1.10 10.06 2.33
C GLY A 115 -0.35 9.00 3.14
N LEU A 116 -1.03 8.33 4.08
CA LEU A 116 -0.42 7.28 4.89
C LEU A 116 0.01 6.07 4.05
N THR A 117 -0.80 5.68 3.05
CA THR A 117 -0.39 4.65 2.09
C THR A 117 0.81 5.10 1.24
N ALA A 118 0.88 6.39 0.87
CA ALA A 118 2.03 6.93 0.12
C ALA A 118 3.34 6.87 0.92
N PHE A 119 3.31 6.95 2.26
CA PHE A 119 4.50 6.79 3.11
C PHE A 119 5.10 5.38 3.08
N ILE A 120 4.38 4.37 2.59
CA ILE A 120 4.91 3.02 2.38
C ILE A 120 5.88 2.99 1.19
N ALA A 121 5.70 3.88 0.20
CA ALA A 121 6.53 3.92 -1.00
C ALA A 121 8.04 4.08 -0.71
N PRO A 122 8.50 5.08 0.07
CA PRO A 122 9.93 5.19 0.38
C PRO A 122 10.49 3.97 1.15
N VAL A 123 9.67 3.30 1.96
CA VAL A 123 10.07 2.07 2.67
C VAL A 123 10.30 0.92 1.68
N LEU A 124 9.40 0.75 0.69
CA LEU A 124 9.58 -0.25 -0.36
C LEU A 124 10.74 0.09 -1.30
N ILE A 125 11.00 1.37 -1.58
CA ILE A 125 12.19 1.79 -2.33
C ILE A 125 13.46 1.42 -1.55
N ALA A 126 13.50 1.65 -0.24
CA ALA A 126 14.61 1.23 0.60
C ALA A 126 14.78 -0.29 0.58
N ALA A 127 13.69 -1.06 0.66
CA ALA A 127 13.75 -2.52 0.54
C ALA A 127 14.35 -2.99 -0.80
N ILE A 128 13.98 -2.35 -1.91
CA ILE A 128 14.56 -2.62 -3.23
C ILE A 128 16.06 -2.31 -3.25
N ALA A 129 16.46 -1.15 -2.73
CA ALA A 129 17.86 -0.74 -2.70
C ALA A 129 18.72 -1.72 -1.87
N LEU A 130 18.26 -2.09 -0.68
CA LEU A 130 18.94 -3.08 0.18
C LEU A 130 19.01 -4.45 -0.52
N THR A 131 17.93 -4.87 -1.16
CA THR A 131 17.90 -6.11 -1.94
C THR A 131 18.89 -6.08 -3.11
N LEU A 132 19.04 -4.95 -3.80
CA LEU A 132 20.03 -4.77 -4.87
C LEU A 132 21.47 -4.83 -4.36
N MET A 133 21.71 -4.31 -3.16
CA MET A 133 23.01 -4.40 -2.47
C MET A 133 23.30 -5.79 -1.90
N GLY A 134 22.32 -6.70 -1.94
CA GLY A 134 22.45 -8.07 -1.44
C GLY A 134 22.48 -8.17 0.08
N ILE A 135 21.95 -7.17 0.79
CA ILE A 135 21.96 -7.11 2.26
C ILE A 135 20.58 -7.20 2.87
#